data_AF-A0A518GAS0-F1
#
_entry.id   AF-A0A518GAS0-F1
#
_cell.length_a   1.000
_cell.length_b   1.000
_cell.length_c   1.000
_cell.angle_alpha   90.00
_cell.angle_beta   90.00
_cell.angle_gamma   90.00
#
_symmetry.space_group_name_H-M   'P 1'
#
loop_
_entity.id
_entity.type
_entity.pdbx_description
1 polymer ?
#
loop_
_entity_poly.entity_id
_entity_poly.type
_entity_poly.pdbx_seq_one_letter_code
_entity_poly.pdbx_strand_id
1 'polypeptide(L)'
;MKCWLVSDTHNRHSELHIPEGIDLVIHCGDESESRQEWRNEPEARAFFEWYSALEIATKIFVPGNHSTAIEKGLIRPEEYPQVHFLIHQEMECNGLKIFGSPYTPQFFDWAYMRSREALGLIWQSLPAGVDILITHGPPKGALDVTHDRKSAKPIHVGSQSLMRHVVNRVQPKIHAFGHIHDEPGIANFGVLERDGITFVNCACCDNRNQLVNHGIVLHV
;
A
#
# COMPACT_ATOMS: atom_id res chain seq x y z
N MET A 1 16.63 -11.08 4.51
CA MET A 1 15.32 -11.71 4.24
C MET A 1 14.82 -11.25 2.88
N LYS A 2 14.17 -12.08 2.06
CA LYS A 2 13.57 -11.66 0.78
C LYS A 2 12.10 -11.27 0.99
N CYS A 3 11.79 -10.02 0.67
CA CYS A 3 10.46 -9.44 0.81
C CYS A 3 9.83 -9.19 -0.58
N TRP A 4 8.63 -9.69 -0.81
CA TRP A 4 7.81 -9.38 -1.99
C TRP A 4 6.79 -8.30 -1.66
N LEU A 5 6.90 -7.16 -2.35
CA LEU A 5 6.06 -5.98 -2.19
C LEU A 5 5.09 -5.92 -3.37
N VAL A 6 3.79 -5.87 -3.05
CA VAL A 6 2.68 -5.87 -4.01
C VAL A 6 1.66 -4.82 -3.56
N SER A 7 0.91 -4.23 -4.47
CA SER A 7 -0.22 -3.34 -4.18
C SER A 7 -1.12 -3.25 -5.39
N ASP A 8 -2.34 -2.73 -5.20
CA ASP A 8 -3.25 -2.33 -6.27
C ASP A 8 -3.46 -3.49 -7.27
N THR A 9 -3.86 -4.63 -6.72
CA THR A 9 -4.14 -5.83 -7.53
C THR A 9 -5.53 -5.79 -8.14
N HIS A 10 -6.47 -5.01 -7.59
CA HIS A 10 -7.79 -4.75 -8.19
C HIS A 10 -8.47 -6.01 -8.76
N ASN A 11 -8.60 -7.06 -7.95
CA ASN A 11 -9.14 -8.38 -8.34
C ASN A 11 -8.30 -9.22 -9.33
N ARG A 12 -7.09 -8.79 -9.68
CA ARG A 12 -6.15 -9.50 -10.59
C ARG A 12 -5.10 -10.33 -9.86
N HIS A 13 -5.27 -10.55 -8.55
CA HIS A 13 -4.29 -11.23 -7.71
C HIS A 13 -3.94 -12.65 -8.16
N SER A 14 -4.89 -13.39 -8.74
CA SER A 14 -4.67 -14.73 -9.28
C SER A 14 -3.77 -14.77 -10.52
N GLU A 15 -3.54 -13.63 -11.17
CA GLU A 15 -2.67 -13.50 -12.35
C GLU A 15 -1.22 -13.12 -11.99
N LEU A 16 -0.94 -12.85 -10.72
CA LEU A 16 0.41 -12.56 -10.26
C LEU A 16 1.30 -13.79 -10.38
N HIS A 17 2.51 -13.58 -10.93
CA HIS A 17 3.59 -14.54 -10.80
C HIS A 17 4.18 -14.46 -9.39
N ILE A 18 3.99 -15.51 -8.60
CA ILE A 18 4.53 -15.60 -7.24
C ILE A 18 6.03 -15.90 -7.33
N PRO A 19 6.91 -15.02 -6.82
CA PRO A 19 8.35 -15.26 -6.85
C PRO A 19 8.77 -16.39 -5.90
N GLU A 20 9.84 -17.10 -6.25
CA GLU A 20 10.38 -18.18 -5.43
C GLU A 20 11.26 -17.68 -4.27
N GLY A 21 11.27 -18.44 -3.16
CA GLY A 21 12.16 -18.19 -2.02
C GLY A 21 11.86 -16.88 -1.28
N ILE A 22 10.58 -16.48 -1.24
CA ILE A 22 10.12 -15.31 -0.51
C ILE A 22 9.85 -15.67 0.96
N ASP A 23 10.41 -14.89 1.87
CA ASP A 23 10.23 -15.07 3.31
C ASP A 23 9.02 -14.28 3.83
N LEU A 24 8.76 -13.11 3.23
CA LEU A 24 7.75 -12.15 3.63
C LEU A 24 7.05 -11.57 2.39
N VAL A 25 5.72 -11.51 2.39
CA VAL A 25 4.93 -10.76 1.41
C VAL A 25 4.17 -9.63 2.09
N ILE A 26 4.19 -8.46 1.48
CA ILE A 26 3.47 -7.26 1.92
C ILE A 26 2.58 -6.79 0.78
N HIS A 27 1.28 -6.69 1.04
CA HIS A 27 0.31 -6.06 0.15
C HIS A 27 -0.07 -4.66 0.67
N CYS A 28 0.17 -3.61 -0.12
CA CYS A 28 0.02 -2.21 0.31
C CYS A 28 -1.37 -1.60 0.04
N GLY A 29 -2.35 -2.41 -0.33
CA GLY A 29 -3.76 -2.03 -0.40
C GLY A 29 -4.36 -2.24 -1.78
N ASP A 30 -5.67 -1.97 -1.89
CA ASP A 30 -6.47 -2.12 -3.10
C ASP A 30 -6.45 -3.56 -3.67
N GLU A 31 -6.90 -4.48 -2.82
CA GLU A 31 -7.13 -5.88 -3.14
C GLU A 31 -8.38 -6.12 -3.99
N SER A 32 -9.33 -5.20 -3.86
CA SER A 32 -10.68 -5.22 -4.43
C SER A 32 -10.92 -3.97 -5.29
N GLU A 33 -12.08 -3.87 -5.94
CA GLU A 33 -12.37 -2.77 -6.89
C GLU A 33 -13.63 -2.00 -6.53
N SER A 34 -14.70 -2.68 -6.16
CA SER A 34 -16.00 -2.02 -6.01
C SER A 34 -16.02 -1.08 -4.80
N ARG A 35 -16.54 0.13 -4.97
CA ARG A 35 -16.84 1.02 -3.85
C ARG A 35 -18.03 0.57 -2.99
N GLN A 36 -18.95 -0.19 -3.58
CA GLN A 36 -20.16 -0.63 -2.87
C GLN A 36 -19.84 -1.85 -2.02
N GLU A 37 -20.06 -1.76 -0.72
CA GLU A 37 -19.60 -2.71 0.29
C GLU A 37 -20.07 -4.16 0.03
N TRP A 38 -21.30 -4.35 -0.45
CA TRP A 38 -21.88 -5.67 -0.74
C TRP A 38 -21.32 -6.32 -2.01
N ARG A 39 -20.75 -5.54 -2.93
CA ARG A 39 -19.99 -6.05 -4.09
C ARG A 39 -18.52 -6.22 -3.75
N ASN A 40 -18.00 -5.33 -2.91
CA ASN A 40 -16.61 -5.32 -2.47
C ASN A 40 -16.29 -6.51 -1.57
N GLU A 41 -17.22 -6.92 -0.71
CA GLU A 41 -17.01 -8.04 0.22
C GLU A 41 -16.64 -9.35 -0.48
N PRO A 42 -17.37 -9.87 -1.48
CA PRO A 42 -16.96 -11.09 -2.18
C PRO A 42 -15.64 -10.93 -2.95
N GLU A 43 -15.34 -9.74 -3.49
CA GLU A 43 -14.05 -9.42 -4.12
C GLU A 43 -12.89 -9.57 -3.12
N ALA A 44 -13.03 -8.95 -1.94
CA ALA A 44 -12.04 -9.03 -0.87
C ALA A 44 -11.90 -10.45 -0.32
N ARG A 45 -12.99 -11.22 -0.17
CA ARG A 45 -12.92 -12.64 0.25
C ARG A 45 -12.09 -13.47 -0.72
N ALA A 46 -12.33 -13.34 -2.03
CA ALA A 46 -11.57 -14.06 -3.05
C ALA A 46 -10.06 -13.75 -2.95
N PHE A 47 -9.72 -12.47 -2.74
CA PHE A 47 -8.33 -12.08 -2.49
C PHE A 47 -7.75 -12.75 -1.24
N PHE A 48 -8.43 -12.69 -0.08
CA PHE A 48 -7.88 -13.23 1.14
C PHE A 48 -7.83 -14.76 1.18
N GLU A 49 -8.72 -15.45 0.46
CA GLU A 49 -8.61 -16.89 0.20
C GLU A 49 -7.30 -17.20 -0.55
N TRP A 50 -7.01 -16.48 -1.64
CA TRP A 50 -5.76 -16.61 -2.39
C TRP A 50 -4.53 -16.23 -1.56
N TYR A 51 -4.57 -15.08 -0.88
CA TYR A 51 -3.43 -14.54 -0.14
C TYR A 51 -3.06 -15.42 1.06
N SER A 52 -4.07 -15.97 1.73
CA SER A 52 -3.88 -16.92 2.83
C SER A 52 -3.27 -18.24 2.36
N ALA A 53 -3.57 -18.67 1.13
CA ALA A 53 -3.09 -19.93 0.54
C ALA A 53 -1.63 -19.87 0.03
N LEU A 54 -1.02 -18.68 -0.09
CA LEU A 54 0.38 -18.56 -0.51
C LEU A 54 1.31 -19.34 0.44
N GLU A 55 2.27 -20.09 -0.10
CA GLU A 55 3.30 -20.81 0.67
C GLU A 55 4.43 -19.86 1.14
N ILE A 56 4.06 -18.70 1.67
CA ILE A 56 4.95 -17.67 2.23
C ILE A 56 4.64 -17.55 3.72
N ALA A 57 5.68 -17.62 4.55
CA ALA A 57 5.53 -17.75 6.00
C ALA A 57 4.86 -16.52 6.66
N THR A 58 5.24 -15.32 6.23
CA THR A 58 4.67 -14.07 6.76
C THR A 58 3.95 -13.30 5.66
N LYS A 59 2.68 -12.96 5.93
CA LYS A 59 1.82 -12.17 5.05
C LYS A 59 1.35 -10.93 5.80
N ILE A 60 1.67 -9.76 5.29
CA ILE A 60 1.23 -8.48 5.84
C ILE A 60 0.29 -7.81 4.84
N PHE A 61 -0.77 -7.19 5.35
CA PHE A 61 -1.75 -6.48 4.53
C PHE A 61 -2.05 -5.11 5.14
N VAL A 62 -1.95 -4.06 4.35
CA VAL A 62 -2.46 -2.72 4.67
C VAL A 62 -3.64 -2.44 3.75
N PRO A 63 -4.82 -2.07 4.27
CA PRO A 63 -5.96 -1.68 3.42
C PRO A 63 -5.65 -0.46 2.56
N GLY A 64 -6.28 -0.38 1.39
CA GLY A 64 -6.27 0.80 0.54
C GLY A 64 -7.64 1.46 0.44
N ASN A 65 -7.82 2.40 -0.49
CA ASN A 65 -9.10 3.10 -0.62
C ASN A 65 -10.21 2.24 -1.25
N HIS A 66 -9.88 1.16 -1.94
CA HIS A 66 -10.84 0.17 -2.43
C HIS A 66 -11.22 -0.87 -1.37
N SER A 67 -10.56 -0.92 -0.21
CA SER A 67 -10.86 -1.86 0.89
C SER A 67 -12.14 -1.51 1.69
N THR A 68 -13.25 -1.22 1.01
CA THR A 68 -14.49 -0.72 1.62
C THR A 68 -15.14 -1.74 2.54
N ALA A 69 -15.13 -3.03 2.18
CA ALA A 69 -15.67 -4.08 3.02
C ALA A 69 -14.92 -4.21 4.35
N ILE A 70 -13.61 -3.94 4.36
CA ILE A 70 -12.80 -3.88 5.58
C ILE A 70 -13.19 -2.66 6.41
N GLU A 71 -13.28 -1.46 5.81
CA GLU A 71 -13.67 -0.24 6.55
C GLU A 71 -15.07 -0.35 7.18
N LYS A 72 -15.99 -1.04 6.51
CA LYS A 72 -17.35 -1.28 7.00
C LYS A 72 -17.48 -2.48 7.95
N GLY A 73 -16.41 -3.23 8.20
CA GLY A 73 -16.39 -4.37 9.12
C GLY A 73 -17.10 -5.63 8.59
N LEU A 74 -17.30 -5.72 7.27
CA LEU A 74 -17.80 -6.92 6.59
C LEU A 74 -16.70 -7.96 6.40
N ILE A 75 -15.45 -7.50 6.30
CA ILE A 75 -14.23 -8.30 6.40
C ILE A 75 -13.51 -7.89 7.68
N ARG A 76 -13.25 -8.84 8.56
CA ARG A 76 -12.57 -8.59 9.83
C ARG A 76 -11.27 -9.39 9.92
N PRO A 77 -10.17 -8.81 10.45
CA PRO A 77 -8.87 -9.47 10.54
C PRO A 77 -8.91 -10.85 11.19
N GLU A 78 -9.77 -11.07 12.19
CA GLU A 78 -9.91 -12.36 12.88
C GLU A 78 -10.42 -13.51 11.99
N GLU A 79 -11.01 -13.20 10.82
CA GLU A 79 -11.42 -14.21 9.83
C GLU A 79 -10.22 -14.81 9.09
N TYR A 80 -9.06 -14.12 9.09
CA TYR A 80 -7.87 -14.50 8.33
C TYR A 80 -6.62 -14.48 9.23
N PRO A 81 -6.50 -15.41 10.20
CA PRO A 81 -5.40 -15.42 11.18
C PRO A 81 -4.01 -15.63 10.57
N GLN A 82 -3.92 -16.06 9.31
CA GLN A 82 -2.66 -16.21 8.56
C GLN A 82 -2.13 -14.87 8.02
N VAL A 83 -2.91 -13.79 8.10
CA VAL A 83 -2.59 -12.47 7.54
C VAL A 83 -2.50 -11.44 8.66
N HIS A 84 -1.37 -10.76 8.73
CA HIS A 84 -1.19 -9.62 9.63
C HIS A 84 -1.75 -8.36 8.99
N PHE A 85 -2.99 -8.00 9.35
CA PHE A 85 -3.55 -6.71 8.99
C PHE A 85 -2.83 -5.62 9.76
N LEU A 86 -2.43 -4.53 9.11
CA LEU A 86 -1.89 -3.33 9.77
C LEU A 86 -2.76 -2.12 9.45
N ILE A 87 -3.71 -1.82 10.34
CA ILE A 87 -4.63 -0.68 10.21
C ILE A 87 -4.19 0.43 11.16
N HIS A 88 -3.18 1.20 10.75
CA HIS A 88 -2.52 2.22 11.57
C HIS A 88 -1.94 1.65 12.86
N GLN A 89 -1.14 0.60 12.72
CA GLN A 89 -0.56 -0.13 13.85
C GLN A 89 0.84 -0.68 13.52
N GLU A 90 1.59 -0.98 14.58
CA GLU A 90 2.92 -1.59 14.50
C GLU A 90 2.88 -3.10 14.73
N MET A 91 3.88 -3.79 14.18
CA MET A 91 4.21 -5.16 14.50
C MET A 91 5.73 -5.35 14.46
N GLU A 92 6.20 -6.44 15.05
CA GLU A 92 7.58 -6.89 14.89
C GLU A 92 7.59 -8.24 14.17
N CYS A 93 8.48 -8.39 13.20
CA CYS A 93 8.67 -9.63 12.46
C CYS A 93 10.15 -9.80 12.15
N ASN A 94 10.74 -10.94 12.54
CA ASN A 94 12.15 -11.27 12.27
C ASN A 94 13.14 -10.17 12.72
N GLY A 95 12.84 -9.51 13.84
CA GLY A 95 13.64 -8.42 14.39
C GLY A 95 13.48 -7.07 13.68
N LEU A 96 12.57 -6.97 12.70
CA LEU A 96 12.22 -5.72 12.03
C LEU A 96 10.99 -5.10 12.67
N LYS A 97 11.05 -3.79 12.92
CA LYS A 97 9.88 -3.00 13.31
C LYS A 97 9.12 -2.54 12.07
N ILE A 98 7.86 -2.96 11.93
CA ILE A 98 7.02 -2.68 10.76
C ILE A 98 5.82 -1.87 11.21
N PHE A 99 5.49 -0.80 10.48
CA PHE A 99 4.29 0.01 10.73
C PHE A 99 3.45 0.11 9.46
N GLY A 100 2.15 -0.15 9.55
CA GLY A 100 1.23 -0.08 8.41
C GLY A 100 0.07 0.86 8.64
N SER A 101 -0.28 1.68 7.64
CA SER A 101 -1.40 2.62 7.73
C SER A 101 -2.13 2.83 6.39
N PRO A 102 -3.47 2.72 6.36
CA PRO A 102 -4.23 2.78 5.11
C PRO A 102 -4.50 4.21 4.62
N TYR A 103 -4.33 5.22 5.49
CA TYR A 103 -4.88 6.55 5.21
C TYR A 103 -4.20 7.29 4.06
N THR A 104 -5.01 7.86 3.16
CA THR A 104 -4.58 8.66 2.00
C THR A 104 -5.25 10.03 1.94
N PRO A 105 -4.67 11.01 1.22
CA PRO A 105 -5.32 12.29 0.96
C PRO A 105 -6.64 12.10 0.23
N GLN A 106 -7.68 12.78 0.70
CA GLN A 106 -9.01 12.65 0.14
C GLN A 106 -9.07 12.94 -1.37
N PHE A 107 -9.62 11.98 -2.11
CA PHE A 107 -9.96 12.06 -3.52
C PHE A 107 -11.30 11.34 -3.74
N PHE A 108 -12.39 12.12 -3.80
CA PHE A 108 -13.76 11.63 -3.62
C PHE A 108 -14.01 11.12 -2.19
N ASP A 109 -14.74 10.03 -2.05
CA ASP A 109 -15.29 9.55 -0.77
C ASP A 109 -15.13 8.02 -0.68
N TRP A 110 -13.91 7.56 -0.95
CA TRP A 110 -13.49 6.17 -0.82
C TRP A 110 -13.03 5.86 0.62
N ALA A 111 -12.84 4.57 0.91
CA ALA A 111 -12.42 4.12 2.22
C ALA A 111 -11.06 4.73 2.63
N TYR A 112 -10.86 4.92 3.93
CA TYR A 112 -9.61 5.38 4.54
C TYR A 112 -9.07 6.73 4.03
N MET A 113 -9.85 7.48 3.25
CA MET A 113 -9.48 8.82 2.84
C MET A 113 -9.74 9.83 3.96
N ARG A 114 -8.83 10.77 4.14
CA ARG A 114 -8.94 11.85 5.14
C ARG A 114 -8.50 13.19 4.55
N SER A 115 -9.01 14.28 5.11
CA SER A 115 -8.53 15.61 4.73
C SER A 115 -7.03 15.75 5.03
N ARG A 116 -6.34 16.61 4.29
CA ARG A 116 -4.89 16.80 4.47
C ARG A 116 -4.54 17.31 5.87
N GLU A 117 -5.46 18.07 6.50
CA GLU A 117 -5.35 18.54 7.88
C GLU A 117 -5.44 17.36 8.87
N ALA A 118 -6.44 16.49 8.71
CA ALA A 118 -6.61 15.31 9.55
C ALA A 118 -5.43 14.35 9.42
N LEU A 119 -4.93 14.15 8.20
CA LEU A 119 -3.70 13.38 7.95
C LEU A 119 -2.49 13.98 8.68
N GLY A 120 -2.38 15.31 8.74
CA GLY A 120 -1.33 15.98 9.50
C GLY A 120 -1.35 15.63 10.99
N LEU A 121 -2.52 15.33 11.57
CA LEU A 121 -2.64 14.85 12.95
C LEU A 121 -2.31 13.35 13.05
N ILE A 122 -2.82 12.54 12.12
CA ILE A 122 -2.56 11.09 12.08
C ILE A 122 -1.06 10.81 11.96
N TRP A 123 -0.31 11.54 11.14
CA TRP A 123 1.12 11.27 10.97
C TRP A 123 2.01 11.65 12.15
N GLN A 124 1.47 12.36 13.15
CA GLN A 124 2.19 12.64 14.40
C GLN A 124 2.34 11.39 15.27
N SER A 125 1.43 10.41 15.16
CA SER A 125 1.48 9.17 15.95
C SER A 125 2.45 8.13 15.38
N LEU A 126 2.97 8.30 14.15
CA LEU A 126 3.92 7.34 13.58
C LEU A 126 5.08 7.12 14.56
N PRO A 127 5.47 5.88 14.88
CA PRO A 127 6.57 5.64 15.80
C PRO A 127 7.93 5.99 15.14
N ALA A 128 8.92 6.31 15.97
CA ALA A 128 10.31 6.39 15.52
C ALA A 128 10.93 4.99 15.39
N GLY A 129 12.01 4.86 14.62
CA GLY A 129 12.78 3.62 14.50
C GLY A 129 12.02 2.48 13.81
N VAL A 130 11.09 2.80 12.91
CA VAL A 130 10.44 1.82 12.04
C VAL A 130 11.42 1.40 10.97
N ASP A 131 11.65 0.10 10.76
CA ASP A 131 12.49 -0.39 9.66
C ASP A 131 11.73 -0.35 8.33
N ILE A 132 10.47 -0.79 8.33
CA ILE A 132 9.58 -0.84 7.16
C ILE A 132 8.28 -0.07 7.46
N LEU A 133 8.09 1.04 6.77
CA LEU A 133 6.83 1.79 6.77
C LEU A 133 6.00 1.37 5.57
N ILE A 134 4.74 1.01 5.80
CA ILE A 134 3.79 0.65 4.76
C ILE A 134 2.64 1.66 4.82
N THR A 135 2.41 2.38 3.72
CA THR A 135 1.21 3.20 3.57
C THR A 135 0.55 2.85 2.26
N HIS A 136 -0.77 3.01 2.16
CA HIS A 136 -1.39 2.77 0.85
C HIS A 136 -0.97 3.84 -0.17
N GLY A 137 -1.13 5.12 0.19
CA GLY A 137 -0.72 6.23 -0.66
C GLY A 137 0.73 6.67 -0.47
N PRO A 138 1.36 7.29 -1.49
CA PRO A 138 2.74 7.73 -1.43
C PRO A 138 2.93 9.01 -0.58
N PRO A 139 4.13 9.23 -0.02
CA PRO A 139 4.54 10.52 0.49
C PRO A 139 4.86 11.47 -0.69
N LYS A 140 4.63 12.78 -0.52
CA LYS A 140 4.77 13.75 -1.63
C LYS A 140 6.20 13.81 -2.16
N GLY A 141 6.38 13.71 -3.48
CA GLY A 141 7.67 13.80 -4.15
C GLY A 141 8.44 12.48 -4.20
N ALA A 142 7.76 11.34 -4.04
CA ALA A 142 8.32 10.01 -4.22
C ALA A 142 7.30 9.15 -4.97
N LEU A 143 7.53 8.95 -6.28
CA LEU A 143 6.72 8.07 -7.14
C LEU A 143 5.21 8.33 -7.03
N ASP A 144 4.85 9.63 -7.04
CA ASP A 144 3.51 10.14 -6.72
C ASP A 144 2.97 11.13 -7.77
N VAL A 145 3.40 11.00 -9.03
CA VAL A 145 3.05 11.94 -10.08
C VAL A 145 1.86 11.41 -10.89
N THR A 146 0.88 12.26 -11.17
CA THR A 146 -0.23 11.97 -12.10
C THR A 146 -0.52 13.22 -12.93
N HIS A 147 -1.27 13.09 -14.03
CA HIS A 147 -1.77 14.25 -14.75
C HIS A 147 -2.94 14.90 -14.02
N ASP A 148 -2.83 16.22 -13.78
CA ASP A 148 -3.91 17.01 -13.23
C ASP A 148 -5.15 16.97 -14.14
N ARG A 149 -6.33 16.65 -13.57
CA ARG A 149 -7.57 16.44 -14.34
C ARG A 149 -8.06 17.69 -15.09
N LYS A 150 -7.60 18.88 -14.71
CA LYS A 150 -8.01 20.15 -15.35
C LYS A 150 -7.00 20.64 -16.38
N SER A 151 -5.72 20.61 -16.03
CA SER A 151 -4.64 21.18 -16.84
C SER A 151 -3.89 20.15 -17.68
N ALA A 152 -4.09 18.85 -17.42
CA ALA A 152 -3.34 17.75 -18.02
C ALA A 152 -1.82 17.87 -17.84
N LYS A 153 -1.36 18.63 -16.83
CA LYS A 153 0.06 18.75 -16.49
C LYS A 153 0.41 17.75 -15.38
N PRO A 154 1.63 17.20 -15.38
CA PRO A 154 2.12 16.39 -14.26
C PRO A 154 2.07 17.16 -12.94
N ILE A 155 1.55 16.52 -11.89
CA ILE A 155 1.46 17.06 -10.53
C ILE A 155 1.79 15.97 -9.50
N HIS A 156 2.41 16.38 -8.39
CA HIS A 156 2.63 15.51 -7.22
C HIS A 156 1.39 15.49 -6.34
N VAL A 157 0.81 14.31 -6.12
CA VAL A 157 -0.43 14.14 -5.33
C VAL A 157 -0.23 13.55 -3.94
N GLY A 158 0.97 13.04 -3.65
CA GLY A 158 1.30 12.40 -2.39
C GLY A 158 1.11 13.29 -1.16
N SER A 159 1.23 12.67 0.02
CA SER A 159 1.06 13.36 1.30
C SER A 159 2.32 14.13 1.71
N GLN A 160 2.24 15.46 1.74
CA GLN A 160 3.36 16.32 2.16
C GLN A 160 3.66 16.20 3.65
N SER A 161 2.63 16.06 4.49
CA SER A 161 2.80 15.84 5.93
C SER A 161 3.45 14.49 6.21
N LEU A 162 3.08 13.44 5.47
CA LEU A 162 3.74 12.13 5.57
C LEU A 162 5.23 12.25 5.22
N MET A 163 5.56 12.86 4.07
CA MET A 163 6.96 13.06 3.67
C MET A 163 7.78 13.77 4.76
N ARG A 164 7.22 14.83 5.37
CA ARG A 164 7.87 15.55 6.48
C ARG A 164 8.21 14.63 7.65
N HIS A 165 7.31 13.74 8.05
CA HIS A 165 7.57 12.80 9.15
C HIS A 165 8.54 11.70 8.76
N VAL A 166 8.43 11.18 7.54
CA VAL A 166 9.33 10.17 6.98
C VAL A 166 10.78 10.65 7.02
N VAL A 167 11.08 11.84 6.50
CA VAL A 167 12.48 12.31 6.39
C VAL A 167 13.06 12.86 7.69
N ASN A 168 12.23 13.45 8.57
CA ASN A 168 12.74 14.14 9.76
C ASN A 168 12.66 13.33 11.06
N ARG A 169 11.90 12.23 11.09
CA ARG A 169 11.56 11.57 12.36
C ARG A 169 11.49 10.05 12.29
N VAL A 170 10.77 9.51 11.29
CA VAL A 170 10.55 8.06 11.18
C VAL A 170 11.79 7.40 10.56
N GLN A 171 12.29 7.97 9.46
CA GLN A 171 13.46 7.54 8.69
C GLN A 171 13.54 6.01 8.50
N PRO A 172 12.50 5.39 7.90
CA PRO A 172 12.53 3.97 7.68
C PRO A 172 13.55 3.59 6.62
N LYS A 173 14.07 2.36 6.67
CA LYS A 173 14.93 1.84 5.59
C LYS A 173 14.12 1.66 4.31
N ILE A 174 12.88 1.19 4.45
CA ILE A 174 11.93 1.01 3.35
C ILE A 174 10.62 1.71 3.66
N HIS A 175 10.13 2.48 2.70
CA HIS A 175 8.76 2.98 2.68
C HIS A 175 8.03 2.42 1.46
N ALA A 176 7.21 1.38 1.67
CA ALA A 176 6.45 0.72 0.62
C ALA A 176 5.01 1.25 0.54
N PHE A 177 4.52 1.43 -0.67
CA PHE A 177 3.19 1.95 -0.98
C PHE A 177 2.74 1.58 -2.40
N GLY A 178 1.55 2.03 -2.78
CA GLY A 178 0.97 1.88 -4.11
C GLY A 178 0.14 3.09 -4.50
N HIS A 179 -1.13 2.89 -4.85
CA HIS A 179 -2.19 3.89 -5.08
C HIS A 179 -2.03 4.77 -6.34
N ILE A 180 -0.82 5.23 -6.64
CA ILE A 180 -0.56 6.08 -7.81
C ILE A 180 0.10 5.23 -8.90
N HIS A 181 -0.69 4.89 -9.91
CA HIS A 181 -0.27 3.98 -10.98
C HIS A 181 0.55 4.70 -12.06
N ASP A 182 1.16 3.93 -12.94
CA ASP A 182 1.76 4.46 -14.15
C ASP A 182 0.70 5.09 -15.07
N GLU A 183 1.09 6.19 -15.73
CA GLU A 183 0.31 6.87 -16.74
C GLU A 183 1.14 7.06 -18.01
N PRO A 184 0.53 7.32 -19.17
CA PRO A 184 1.29 7.64 -20.37
C PRO A 184 2.30 8.77 -20.13
N GLY A 185 3.60 8.45 -20.19
CA GLY A 185 4.69 9.41 -19.94
C GLY A 185 5.06 9.64 -18.48
N ILE A 186 4.44 8.93 -17.53
CA ILE A 186 4.74 9.00 -16.10
C ILE A 186 4.90 7.59 -15.54
N ALA A 187 6.10 7.27 -15.07
CA ALA A 187 6.39 6.02 -14.38
C ALA A 187 6.45 6.28 -12.87
N ASN A 188 5.55 5.65 -12.13
CA ASN A 188 5.51 5.62 -10.67
C ASN A 188 5.92 4.25 -10.13
N PHE A 189 5.56 3.14 -10.78
CA PHE A 189 5.99 1.81 -10.36
C PHE A 189 7.53 1.73 -10.33
N GLY A 190 8.07 1.29 -9.19
CA GLY A 190 9.51 1.10 -9.05
C GLY A 190 10.06 1.50 -7.68
N VAL A 191 11.38 1.71 -7.68
CA VAL A 191 12.17 2.02 -6.50
C VAL A 191 12.85 3.37 -6.66
N LEU A 192 12.75 4.21 -5.64
CA LEU A 192 13.45 5.48 -5.53
C LEU A 192 14.25 5.50 -4.22
N GLU A 193 15.57 5.63 -4.32
CA GLU A 193 16.43 5.84 -3.15
C GLU A 193 16.67 7.33 -2.93
N ARG A 194 16.36 7.83 -1.72
CA ARG A 194 16.62 9.22 -1.33
C ARG A 194 16.79 9.35 0.17
N ASP A 195 17.77 10.13 0.62
CA ASP A 195 18.02 10.42 2.04
C ASP A 195 18.24 9.16 2.90
N GLY A 196 18.80 8.09 2.30
CA GLY A 196 18.99 6.79 2.95
C GLY A 196 17.72 5.95 3.11
N ILE A 197 16.62 6.36 2.47
CA ILE A 197 15.31 5.70 2.47
C ILE A 197 15.05 5.10 1.09
N THR A 198 14.59 3.85 1.06
CA THR A 198 14.13 3.17 -0.16
C THR A 198 12.61 3.34 -0.26
N PHE A 199 12.16 4.24 -1.12
CA PHE A 199 10.73 4.40 -1.44
C PHE A 199 10.34 3.40 -2.53
N VAL A 200 9.27 2.65 -2.31
CA VAL A 200 8.83 1.60 -3.23
C VAL A 200 7.37 1.79 -3.56
N ASN A 201 7.07 2.14 -4.81
CA ASN A 201 5.72 2.05 -5.34
C ASN A 201 5.57 0.70 -6.04
N CYS A 202 4.73 -0.16 -5.48
CA CYS A 202 4.52 -1.53 -5.94
C CYS A 202 3.10 -1.76 -6.49
N ALA A 203 2.46 -0.70 -7.01
CA ALA A 203 1.18 -0.80 -7.71
C ALA A 203 1.29 -1.72 -8.94
N CYS A 204 0.52 -2.81 -8.95
CA CYS A 204 0.64 -3.87 -9.96
C CYS A 204 -0.22 -3.62 -11.20
N CYS A 205 -1.33 -2.91 -11.03
CA CYS A 205 -2.22 -2.55 -12.12
C CYS A 205 -1.95 -1.15 -12.68
N ASP A 206 -2.36 -0.93 -13.92
CA ASP A 206 -2.47 0.41 -14.52
C ASP A 206 -3.81 1.08 -14.17
N ASN A 207 -4.04 2.30 -14.67
CA ASN A 207 -5.31 3.03 -14.47
C ASN A 207 -6.54 2.39 -15.16
N ARG A 208 -6.37 1.27 -15.88
CA ARG A 208 -7.45 0.47 -16.49
C ARG A 208 -7.63 -0.87 -15.76
N ASN A 209 -7.03 -1.00 -14.57
CA ASN A 209 -7.01 -2.20 -13.74
C ASN A 209 -6.49 -3.43 -14.51
N GLN A 210 -5.57 -3.19 -15.44
CA GLN A 210 -4.84 -4.26 -16.11
C GLN A 210 -3.55 -4.52 -15.36
N LEU A 211 -3.28 -5.79 -15.07
CA LEU A 211 -2.01 -6.20 -14.47
C LEU A 211 -0.88 -5.93 -15.46
N VAL A 212 0.10 -5.11 -15.06
CA VAL A 212 1.24 -4.71 -15.91
C VAL A 212 2.59 -5.10 -15.32
N ASN A 213 2.63 -5.50 -14.05
CA ASN A 213 3.81 -6.04 -13.38
C ASN A 213 3.41 -7.04 -12.28
N HIS A 214 4.39 -7.63 -11.60
CA HIS A 214 4.17 -8.64 -10.56
C HIS A 214 4.70 -8.20 -9.18
N GLY A 215 4.75 -6.89 -8.93
CA GLY A 215 5.34 -6.33 -7.72
C GLY A 215 6.87 -6.31 -7.75
N ILE A 216 7.47 -6.05 -6.60
CA ILE A 216 8.92 -5.81 -6.43
C ILE A 216 9.46 -6.75 -5.36
N VAL A 217 10.61 -7.38 -5.61
CA VAL A 217 11.31 -8.19 -4.61
C VAL A 217 12.55 -7.44 -4.14
N LEU A 218 12.66 -7.25 -2.82
CA LEU A 218 13.81 -6.61 -2.18
C LEU A 218 14.41 -7.50 -1.09
N HIS A 219 15.68 -7.23 -0.78
CA HIS A 219 16.32 -7.74 0.41
C HIS A 219 16.14 -6.76 1.57
N VAL A 220 15.64 -7.27 2.69
CA VAL A 220 15.47 -6.54 3.94
C VAL A 220 16.31 -7.13 5.06
#